data_AF-A0A848YF08-F1
#
_entry.id   AF-A0A848YF08-F1
#
_cell.length_a   1.000
_cell.length_b   1.000
_cell.length_c   1.000
_cell.angle_alpha   90.00
_cell.angle_beta   90.00
_cell.angle_gamma   90.00
#
_symmetry.space_group_name_H-M   'P 1'
#
loop_
_entity.id
_entity.type
_entity.pdbx_description
1 polymer ?
#
loop_
_entity_poly.entity_id
_entity_poly.type
_entity_poly.pdbx_seq_one_letter_code
_entity_poly.pdbx_strand_id
1 'polypeptide(L)'
;AYFSFVYALDAYNISEVSASLVGLSHRWIIKSFLFAGVVVVIIAGIAVWLQLAMVLFGPQHLRFPLLTVEWPEEEGSKIEGKERLDLSKAKDILEERAKQLKKSEAQPAE
;
A
#
# COMPACT_ATOMS: atom_id res chain seq x y z
N ALA A 1 -10.15 -1.29 21.78
CA ALA A 1 -11.13 -0.21 21.55
C ALA A 1 -11.72 0.34 22.85
N TYR A 2 -12.21 -0.52 23.75
CA TYR A 2 -12.86 -0.08 25.01
C TYR A 2 -12.01 0.89 25.85
N PHE A 3 -10.75 0.54 26.15
CA PHE A 3 -9.87 1.39 26.95
C PHE A 3 -9.62 2.77 26.33
N SER A 4 -9.31 2.84 25.03
CA SER A 4 -9.06 4.11 24.35
C SER A 4 -10.32 4.99 24.24
N PHE A 5 -11.50 4.38 24.18
CA PHE A 5 -12.78 5.09 24.21
C PHE A 5 -13.05 5.74 25.56
N VAL A 6 -12.98 4.96 26.65
CA VAL A 6 -13.17 5.48 28.02
C VAL A 6 -12.14 6.55 28.35
N TYR A 7 -10.88 6.32 27.99
CA TYR A 7 -9.80 7.27 28.20
C TYR A 7 -10.00 8.63 27.49
N ALA A 8 -10.61 8.64 26.31
CA ALA A 8 -10.94 9.86 25.59
C ALA A 8 -12.20 10.56 26.15
N LEU A 9 -13.23 9.78 26.53
CA LEU A 9 -14.45 10.31 27.14
C LEU A 9 -14.21 10.94 28.51
N ASP A 10 -13.44 10.28 29.37
CA ASP A 10 -13.13 10.81 30.70
C ASP A 10 -12.35 12.12 30.60
N ALA A 11 -11.40 12.20 29.65
CA ALA A 11 -10.66 13.42 29.38
C ALA A 11 -11.54 14.57 28.86
N TYR A 12 -12.58 14.25 28.09
CA TYR A 12 -13.57 15.23 27.64
C TYR A 12 -14.46 15.71 28.80
N ASN A 13 -14.99 14.77 29.60
CA ASN A 13 -15.87 15.07 30.72
C ASN A 13 -15.21 15.92 31.81
N ILE A 14 -13.92 15.68 32.07
CA ILE A 14 -13.15 16.43 33.08
C ILE A 14 -12.61 17.76 32.48
N SER A 15 -12.87 18.03 31.20
CA SER A 15 -12.29 19.18 30.49
C SER A 15 -10.77 19.26 30.70
N GLU A 16 -10.08 18.15 30.41
CA GLU A 16 -8.65 18.05 30.69
C GLU A 16 -7.86 19.04 29.83
N VAL A 17 -7.24 20.01 30.51
CA VAL A 17 -6.45 21.09 29.91
C VAL A 17 -4.99 21.01 30.32
N SER A 18 -4.09 21.29 29.37
CA SER A 18 -2.65 21.42 29.66
C SER A 18 -2.36 22.76 30.34
N ALA A 19 -1.72 22.72 31.52
CA ALA A 19 -1.20 23.93 32.18
C ALA A 19 0.04 24.54 31.48
N SER A 20 0.62 23.84 30.49
CA SER A 20 1.78 24.29 29.73
C SER A 20 1.36 25.21 28.58
N LEU A 21 1.97 26.40 28.52
CA LEU A 21 1.77 27.42 27.47
C LEU A 21 2.19 26.99 26.05
N VAL A 22 2.88 25.85 25.92
CA VAL A 22 3.41 25.35 24.63
C VAL A 22 2.72 24.06 24.15
N GLY A 23 1.60 23.69 24.77
CA GLY A 23 0.85 22.47 24.45
C GLY A 23 -0.57 22.74 23.93
N LEU A 24 -1.16 21.70 23.32
CA LEU A 24 -2.57 21.71 22.93
C LEU A 24 -3.46 21.88 24.17
N SER A 25 -4.33 22.89 24.16
CA SER A 25 -5.19 23.23 25.29
C SER A 25 -6.16 22.10 25.64
N HIS A 26 -6.68 21.39 24.63
CA HIS A 26 -7.65 20.32 24.81
C HIS A 26 -7.00 18.94 24.60
N ARG A 27 -6.60 18.27 25.69
CA ARG A 27 -5.92 16.96 25.62
C ARG A 27 -6.82 15.82 25.16
N TRP A 28 -8.14 15.98 25.28
CA TRP A 28 -9.08 14.98 24.79
C TRP A 28 -8.97 14.77 23.27
N ILE A 29 -8.50 15.78 22.52
CA ILE A 29 -8.31 15.70 21.06
C ILE A 29 -7.27 14.63 20.71
N ILE A 30 -6.05 14.70 21.26
CA ILE A 30 -5.02 13.70 20.97
C ILE A 30 -5.43 12.29 21.45
N LYS A 31 -6.16 12.21 22.58
CA LYS A 31 -6.70 10.95 23.10
C LYS A 31 -7.76 10.34 22.17
N SER A 32 -8.58 11.16 21.52
CA SER A 32 -9.56 10.66 20.53
C SER A 32 -8.92 10.04 19.29
N PHE A 33 -7.76 10.55 18.85
CA PHE A 33 -7.01 9.95 17.72
C PHE A 33 -6.51 8.55 18.04
N LEU A 34 -6.19 8.25 19.30
CA LEU A 34 -5.85 6.89 19.73
C LEU A 34 -7.02 5.93 19.53
N PHE A 35 -8.24 6.36 19.86
CA PHE A 35 -9.44 5.55 19.60
C PHE A 35 -9.72 5.43 18.10
N ALA A 36 -9.69 6.54 17.36
CA ALA A 36 -9.93 6.55 15.93
C ALA A 36 -8.95 5.65 15.16
N GLY A 37 -7.65 5.68 15.51
CA GLY A 37 -6.64 4.81 14.91
C GLY A 37 -6.95 3.32 15.11
N VAL A 38 -7.36 2.92 16.31
CA VAL A 38 -7.76 1.53 16.59
C VAL A 38 -8.97 1.12 15.76
N VAL A 39 -9.97 2.00 15.60
CA VAL A 39 -11.14 1.73 14.76
C VAL A 39 -10.74 1.55 13.29
N VAL A 40 -9.89 2.42 12.75
CA VAL A 40 -9.40 2.34 11.37
C VAL A 40 -8.63 1.03 11.14
N VAL A 41 -7.78 0.62 12.07
CA VAL A 41 -7.03 -0.65 11.97
C VAL A 41 -7.97 -1.86 11.96
N ILE A 42 -9.02 -1.85 12.79
CA ILE A 42 -10.01 -2.94 12.80
C ILE A 42 -10.72 -3.01 11.43
N ILE A 43 -11.14 -1.88 10.87
CA ILE A 43 -11.78 -1.82 9.56
C ILE A 43 -10.83 -2.32 8.46
N ALA A 44 -9.57 -1.89 8.49
CA ALA A 44 -8.55 -2.36 7.54
C ALA A 44 -8.34 -3.88 7.63
N GLY A 45 -8.29 -4.44 8.85
CA GLY A 45 -8.20 -5.88 9.07
C GLY A 45 -9.40 -6.64 8.50
N ILE A 46 -10.61 -6.14 8.70
CA ILE A 46 -11.84 -6.72 8.13
C ILE A 46 -11.80 -6.65 6.60
N ALA A 47 -11.34 -5.54 6.01
CA ALA A 47 -11.23 -5.40 4.57
C ALA A 47 -10.26 -6.41 3.94
N VAL A 48 -9.11 -6.66 4.57
CA VAL A 48 -8.15 -7.68 4.12
C VAL A 48 -8.72 -9.08 4.31
N TRP A 49 -9.41 -9.34 5.43
CA TRP A 49 -10.04 -10.63 5.68
C TRP A 49 -11.13 -10.96 4.64
N LEU A 50 -11.94 -9.97 4.26
CA LEU A 50 -12.93 -10.13 3.19
C LEU A 50 -12.29 -10.39 1.83
N GLN A 51 -11.17 -9.73 1.50
CA GLN A 51 -10.40 -10.03 0.30
C GLN A 51 -9.93 -11.49 0.29
N LEU A 52 -9.43 -11.99 1.42
CA LEU A 52 -8.98 -13.37 1.54
C LEU A 52 -10.15 -14.38 1.42
N ALA A 53 -11.30 -14.07 2.03
CA ALA A 53 -12.50 -14.87 1.88
C ALA A 53 -12.98 -14.93 0.41
N MET A 54 -12.88 -13.81 -0.31
CA MET A 54 -13.21 -13.74 -1.74
C MET A 54 -12.21 -14.54 -2.60
N VAL A 55 -10.93 -14.52 -2.28
CA VAL A 55 -9.93 -15.35 -2.98
C VAL A 55 -10.22 -16.84 -2.80
N LEU A 56 -10.66 -17.26 -1.61
CA LEU A 56 -10.93 -18.67 -1.30
C LEU A 56 -12.27 -19.18 -1.85
N PHE A 57 -13.33 -18.38 -1.77
CA PHE A 57 -14.70 -18.83 -2.06
C PHE A 57 -15.37 -18.09 -3.23
N GLY A 58 -14.74 -17.04 -3.75
CA GLY A 58 -15.32 -16.15 -4.74
C GLY A 58 -15.45 -16.80 -6.13
N PRO A 59 -16.59 -16.67 -6.81
CA PRO A 59 -16.75 -17.14 -8.18
C PRO A 59 -15.93 -16.28 -9.15
N GLN A 60 -15.40 -16.91 -10.21
CA GLN A 60 -14.45 -16.28 -11.13
C GLN A 60 -14.99 -15.04 -11.87
N HIS A 61 -16.31 -14.86 -11.95
CA HIS A 61 -16.92 -13.73 -12.64
C HIS A 61 -16.95 -12.43 -11.81
N LEU A 62 -16.69 -12.50 -10.50
CA LEU A 62 -16.66 -11.33 -9.59
C LEU A 62 -15.23 -10.93 -9.20
N ARG A 63 -14.26 -11.20 -10.08
CA ARG A 63 -12.86 -10.83 -9.84
C ARG A 63 -12.69 -9.32 -9.98
N PHE A 64 -12.05 -8.71 -8.99
CA PHE A 64 -11.66 -7.30 -8.97
C PHE A 64 -10.17 -7.20 -8.63
N PRO A 65 -9.52 -6.07 -8.94
CA PRO A 65 -8.15 -5.83 -8.51
C PRO A 65 -8.08 -5.83 -6.97
N LEU A 66 -7.44 -6.86 -6.44
CA LEU A 66 -7.19 -7.01 -5.01
C LEU A 66 -6.08 -6.05 -4.58
N LEU A 67 -6.19 -5.48 -3.37
CA LEU A 67 -5.24 -4.46 -2.90
C LEU A 67 -3.98 -5.08 -2.29
N THR A 68 -4.15 -6.13 -1.49
CA THR A 68 -3.07 -6.70 -0.67
C THR A 68 -2.69 -8.13 -1.04
N VAL A 69 -3.54 -8.82 -1.80
CA VAL A 69 -3.37 -10.24 -2.17
C VAL A 69 -3.42 -10.33 -3.68
N GLU A 70 -2.68 -11.27 -4.29
CA GLU A 70 -2.76 -11.52 -5.73
C GLU A 70 -3.70 -12.70 -5.98
N TRP A 71 -4.30 -12.75 -7.17
CA TRP A 71 -5.06 -13.93 -7.56
C TRP A 71 -4.11 -15.11 -7.81
N PRO A 72 -4.50 -16.36 -7.48
CA PRO A 72 -3.61 -17.52 -7.59
C PRO A 72 -3.09 -17.77 -9.00
N GLU A 73 -3.84 -17.37 -10.04
CA GLU A 73 -3.36 -17.45 -11.43
C GLU A 73 -2.32 -16.38 -11.82
N GLU A 74 -2.20 -15.28 -11.06
CA GLU A 74 -1.22 -14.21 -11.31
C GLU A 74 0.05 -14.36 -10.46
N GLU A 75 0.08 -15.33 -9.52
CA GLU A 75 1.22 -15.59 -8.65
C GLU A 75 2.51 -15.82 -9.46
N GLY A 76 3.50 -14.95 -9.26
CA GLY A 76 4.80 -15.02 -9.92
C GLY A 76 4.94 -14.22 -11.22
N SER A 77 3.83 -13.68 -11.77
CA SER A 77 3.85 -12.79 -12.94
C SER A 77 4.25 -11.35 -12.60
N LYS A 78 3.90 -10.89 -11.40
CA LYS A 78 4.21 -9.55 -10.90
C LYS A 78 4.99 -9.65 -9.58
N ILE A 79 5.92 -8.73 -9.36
CA ILE A 79 6.49 -8.47 -8.04
C ILE A 79 6.15 -7.02 -7.75
N GLU A 80 5.43 -6.76 -6.65
CA GLU A 80 5.14 -5.39 -6.19
C GLU A 80 4.51 -4.50 -7.29
N GLY A 81 3.60 -5.08 -8.08
CA GLY A 81 2.88 -4.35 -9.14
C GLY A 81 3.69 -4.09 -10.42
N LYS A 82 4.94 -4.56 -10.53
CA LYS A 82 5.69 -4.57 -11.79
C LYS A 82 5.69 -5.97 -12.39
N GLU A 83 5.31 -6.05 -13.66
CA GLU A 83 5.40 -7.28 -14.44
C GLU A 83 6.86 -7.75 -14.50
N ARG A 84 7.11 -9.01 -14.17
CA ARG A 84 8.47 -9.57 -14.24
C ARG A 84 8.94 -9.51 -15.67
N LEU A 85 10.11 -8.89 -15.87
CA LEU A 85 10.75 -8.85 -17.18
C LEU A 85 11.22 -10.26 -17.55
N ASP A 86 10.57 -10.86 -18.54
CA ASP A 86 11.00 -12.11 -19.17
C ASP A 86 12.33 -11.87 -19.90
N LEU A 87 13.45 -12.29 -19.30
CA LEU A 87 14.80 -12.17 -19.87
C LEU A 87 14.94 -12.86 -21.24
N SER A 88 14.08 -13.85 -21.52
CA SER A 88 14.01 -14.56 -22.80
C SER A 88 13.36 -13.75 -23.93
N LYS A 89 12.54 -12.75 -23.60
CA LYS A 89 11.84 -11.86 -24.56
C LYS A 89 12.41 -10.45 -24.60
N ALA A 90 13.28 -10.10 -23.65
CA ALA A 90 13.95 -8.81 -23.63
C ALA A 90 14.83 -8.66 -24.87
N LYS A 91 14.59 -7.61 -25.65
CA LYS A 91 15.49 -7.25 -26.77
C LYS A 91 16.89 -7.04 -26.22
N ASP A 92 17.87 -7.71 -26.84
CA ASP A 92 19.26 -7.62 -26.42
C ASP A 92 19.82 -6.24 -26.81
N ILE A 93 19.71 -5.32 -25.85
CA ILE A 93 20.05 -3.90 -25.99
C ILE A 93 21.53 -3.74 -26.36
N LEU A 94 22.37 -4.71 -25.98
CA LEU A 94 23.79 -4.78 -26.32
C LEU A 94 24.00 -5.03 -27.81
N GLU A 95 23.20 -5.91 -28.41
CA GLU A 95 23.29 -6.23 -29.84
C GLU A 95 22.77 -5.07 -30.71
N GLU A 96 21.70 -4.40 -30.28
CA GLU A 96 21.19 -3.20 -30.96
C GLU A 96 22.20 -2.03 -30.89
N ARG A 97 22.83 -1.79 -29.74
CA ARG A 97 23.90 -0.78 -29.62
C ARG A 97 25.15 -1.13 -30.43
N ALA A 98 25.55 -2.40 -30.47
CA ALA A 98 26.67 -2.84 -31.29
C ALA A 98 26.41 -2.62 -32.79
N LYS A 99 25.18 -2.84 -33.27
CA LYS A 99 24.78 -2.54 -34.64
C LYS A 99 24.79 -1.03 -34.93
N GLN A 100 24.37 -0.19 -33.97
CA GLN A 100 24.41 1.27 -34.12
C GLN A 100 25.85 1.80 -34.20
N LEU A 101 26.76 1.32 -33.36
CA LEU A 101 28.17 1.71 -33.37
C LEU A 101 28.86 1.31 -34.69
N LYS A 102 28.61 0.08 -35.17
CA LYS A 102 29.10 -0.34 -36.49
C LYS A 102 28.56 0.53 -37.63
N LYS A 103 27.31 0.99 -37.51
CA LYS A 103 26.68 1.85 -38.51
C LYS A 103 27.25 3.28 -38.48
N SER A 104 27.60 3.79 -37.30
CA SER A 104 28.30 5.08 -37.16
C SER A 104 29.76 5.02 -37.58
N GLU A 105 30.44 3.89 -37.40
CA GLU A 105 31.82 3.69 -37.90
C GLU A 105 31.86 3.50 -39.43
N ALA A 106 30.80 2.92 -40.02
CA ALA A 106 30.69 2.72 -41.46
C ALA A 106 30.21 3.96 -42.24
N GLN A 107 29.79 5.03 -41.55
CA GLN A 107 29.63 6.36 -42.13
C GLN A 107 30.87 7.18 -41.80
N PRO A 108 31.94 7.12 -42.61
CA PRO A 108 33.04 8.06 -42.45
C PRO A 108 32.47 9.46 -42.67
N ALA A 109 32.77 10.36 -41.73
CA ALA A 109 32.38 11.75 -41.79
C ALA A 109 32.78 12.35 -43.16
N GLU A 110 31.78 12.77 -43.94
CA GLU A 110 31.97 13.71 -45.04
C GLU A 110 32.53 15.05 -44.54
#